data_AF-A0AAD8WSW1-F1
#
_entry.id   AF-A0AAD8WSW1-F1
#
_cell.length_a   1.000
_cell.length_b   1.000
_cell.length_c   1.000
_cell.angle_alpha   90.00
_cell.angle_beta   90.00
_cell.angle_gamma   90.00
#
_symmetry.space_group_name_H-M   'P 1'
#
loop_
_entity.id
_entity.type
_entity.pdbx_description
1 polymer ?
#
loop_
_entity_poly.entity_id
_entity_poly.type
_entity_poly.pdbx_seq_one_letter_code
_entity_poly.pdbx_strand_id
1 'polypeptide(L)'
;MGLELDRVLMLRAAVIAAIVGLAAAAGFISNDALHSHGAAGRSLLQTKKDCPVTFEGANYTLITSRCKGPLYQPALCCSALADFACPYGIYINDQSTNCAATMFSLIHLYGKYPSGLFANTCKGDKDGIKCPEDVPQVQPGQEGKNSAAVTTATQAALVAAGAVALSIFIVLS
;
A
#
# COMPACT_ATOMS: atom_id res chain seq x y z
N MET A 1 -2.24 -66.40 34.08
CA MET A 1 -2.82 -65.13 33.58
C MET A 1 -1.95 -64.46 32.49
N GLY A 2 -0.96 -65.16 31.91
CA GLY A 2 -0.03 -64.57 30.93
C GLY A 2 -0.32 -64.87 29.45
N LEU A 3 -1.35 -65.65 29.12
CA LEU A 3 -1.62 -66.10 27.74
C LEU A 3 -2.76 -65.35 27.02
N GLU A 4 -3.51 -64.50 27.72
CA GLU A 4 -4.59 -63.67 27.16
C GLU A 4 -4.09 -62.28 26.71
N LEU A 5 -3.00 -61.78 27.30
CA LEU A 5 -2.43 -60.47 26.97
C LEU A 5 -1.62 -60.48 25.66
N ASP A 6 -1.08 -61.64 25.29
CA ASP A 6 -0.30 -61.85 24.06
C ASP A 6 -1.19 -61.85 22.79
N ARG A 7 -2.38 -62.46 22.87
CA ARG A 7 -3.35 -62.46 21.76
C ARG A 7 -3.91 -61.07 21.46
N VAL A 8 -4.16 -60.24 22.48
CA VAL A 8 -4.65 -58.86 22.30
C VAL A 8 -3.59 -57.96 21.66
N LEU A 9 -2.32 -58.14 22.05
CA LEU A 9 -1.20 -57.41 21.46
C LEU A 9 -0.96 -57.83 20.00
N MET A 10 -1.05 -59.13 19.70
CA MET A 10 -0.94 -59.66 18.34
C MET A 10 -2.09 -59.20 17.43
N LEU A 11 -3.33 -59.14 17.95
CA LEU A 11 -4.49 -58.65 17.19
C LEU A 11 -4.38 -57.16 16.86
N ARG A 12 -3.81 -56.36 17.78
CA ARG A 12 -3.52 -54.93 17.57
C ARG A 12 -2.41 -54.73 16.53
N ALA A 13 -1.35 -55.54 16.58
CA ALA A 13 -0.25 -55.47 15.61
C ALA A 13 -0.69 -55.88 14.19
N ALA A 14 -1.56 -56.89 14.06
CA ALA A 14 -2.10 -57.32 12.77
C ALA A 14 -2.99 -56.26 12.10
N VAL A 15 -3.79 -55.52 12.88
CA VAL A 15 -4.61 -54.41 12.35
C VAL A 15 -3.73 -53.24 11.88
N ILE A 16 -2.60 -52.98 12.55
CA ILE A 16 -1.64 -51.93 12.15
C ILE A 16 -0.88 -52.32 10.88
N ALA A 17 -0.57 -53.60 10.66
CA ALA A 17 0.10 -54.05 9.44
C ALA A 17 -0.80 -54.02 8.19
N ALA A 18 -2.11 -54.18 8.34
CA ALA A 18 -3.06 -54.18 7.22
C ALA A 18 -3.33 -52.78 6.62
N ILE A 19 -3.11 -51.70 7.37
CA ILE A 19 -3.31 -50.32 6.88
C ILE A 19 -2.12 -49.75 6.08
N VAL A 20 -1.01 -50.48 5.94
CA VAL A 20 0.20 -50.06 5.20
C VAL A 20 0.29 -50.66 3.79
N GLY A 21 -0.71 -51.42 3.33
CA GLY A 21 -0.59 -52.26 2.13
C GLY A 21 -1.24 -51.78 0.82
N LEU A 22 -1.87 -50.61 0.76
CA LEU A 22 -2.74 -50.25 -0.38
C LEU A 22 -2.36 -48.93 -1.08
N ALA A 23 -1.21 -48.90 -1.76
CA ALA A 23 -0.92 -47.87 -2.78
C ALA A 23 0.18 -48.29 -3.78
N ALA A 24 0.09 -49.48 -4.38
CA ALA A 24 0.94 -49.85 -5.51
C ALA A 24 0.18 -49.69 -6.84
N ALA A 25 -0.23 -48.46 -7.18
CA ALA A 25 -0.66 -48.06 -8.52
C ALA A 25 -0.84 -46.53 -8.61
N ALA A 26 0.22 -45.75 -8.33
CA ALA A 26 0.26 -44.36 -8.76
C ALA A 26 1.21 -44.29 -9.96
N GLY A 27 0.64 -44.13 -11.16
CA GLY A 27 1.41 -43.87 -12.37
C GLY A 27 2.30 -42.64 -12.15
N PHE A 28 3.54 -42.74 -12.61
CA PHE A 28 4.47 -41.61 -12.62
C PHE A 28 3.91 -40.52 -13.55
N ILE A 29 3.25 -39.52 -12.97
CA ILE A 29 3.01 -38.25 -13.67
C ILE A 29 4.25 -37.40 -13.44
N SER A 30 4.98 -37.15 -14.52
CA SER A 30 6.16 -36.27 -14.53
C SER A 30 5.81 -34.89 -13.97
N ASN A 31 6.48 -34.48 -12.89
CA ASN A 31 6.23 -33.23 -12.18
C ASN A 31 7.03 -32.04 -12.75
N ASP A 32 7.22 -31.99 -14.07
CA ASP A 32 7.97 -30.90 -14.72
C ASP A 32 7.06 -29.75 -15.21
N ALA A 33 5.75 -29.81 -14.94
CA ALA A 33 4.79 -28.82 -15.44
C ALA A 33 4.09 -27.97 -14.36
N LEU A 34 4.43 -28.13 -13.07
CA LEU A 34 3.89 -27.26 -12.03
C LEU A 34 4.95 -26.89 -10.99
N HIS A 35 5.90 -26.07 -11.41
CA HIS A 35 6.63 -25.19 -10.51
C HIS A 35 5.65 -24.10 -10.02
N SER A 36 4.64 -24.52 -9.25
CA SER A 36 3.80 -23.62 -8.48
C SER A 36 4.70 -23.06 -7.38
N HIS A 37 5.21 -21.86 -7.62
CA HIS A 37 5.80 -21.00 -6.60
C HIS A 37 4.94 -21.12 -5.34
N GLY A 38 5.59 -21.53 -4.25
CA GLY A 38 4.95 -22.02 -3.03
C GLY A 38 3.64 -21.31 -2.70
N ALA A 39 2.59 -22.11 -2.52
CA ALA A 39 1.32 -21.65 -2.00
C ALA A 39 1.59 -20.89 -0.69
N ALA A 40 1.51 -19.56 -0.79
CA ALA A 40 1.44 -18.64 0.32
C ALA A 40 0.14 -18.88 1.09
N GLY A 41 0.13 -19.92 1.92
CA GLY A 41 -0.93 -20.19 2.86
C GLY A 41 -0.89 -19.13 3.97
N ARG A 42 -1.67 -18.06 3.80
CA ARG A 42 -1.96 -17.00 4.79
C ARG A 42 -0.73 -16.26 5.35
N SER A 43 -0.17 -15.35 4.56
CA SER A 43 0.57 -14.22 5.13
C SER A 43 -0.34 -12.98 5.13
N LEU A 44 -1.30 -12.93 6.05
CA LEU A 44 -2.23 -11.80 6.22
C LEU A 44 -2.00 -11.05 7.54
N LEU A 45 -0.77 -10.58 7.68
CA LEU A 45 -0.44 -9.24 8.14
C LEU A 45 0.89 -8.95 7.44
N GLN A 46 0.83 -8.55 6.17
CA GLN A 46 2.01 -7.96 5.57
C GLN A 46 2.31 -6.71 6.39
N THR A 47 3.24 -6.82 7.33
CA THR A 47 3.72 -5.70 8.14
C THR A 47 4.47 -4.76 7.22
N LYS A 48 3.70 -3.96 6.50
CA LYS A 48 4.18 -2.83 5.71
C LYS A 48 4.77 -1.81 6.68
N LYS A 49 5.81 -1.12 6.23
CA LYS A 49 6.38 -0.01 7.00
C LYS A 49 5.35 1.12 7.11
N ASP A 50 5.44 1.89 8.18
CA ASP A 50 4.62 3.08 8.35
C ASP A 50 4.93 4.12 7.29
N CYS A 51 3.90 4.87 6.92
CA CYS A 51 4.01 5.94 5.95
C CYS A 51 4.79 7.13 6.55
N PRO A 52 5.83 7.65 5.88
CA PRO A 52 6.61 8.78 6.39
C PRO A 52 5.89 10.13 6.30
N VAL A 53 4.68 10.16 5.71
CA VAL A 53 3.82 11.34 5.60
C VAL A 53 2.47 11.05 6.26
N THR A 54 1.85 12.09 6.82
CA THR A 54 0.48 12.01 7.34
C THR A 54 -0.53 12.49 6.29
N PHE A 55 -1.69 11.86 6.28
CA PHE A 55 -2.84 12.25 5.47
C PHE A 55 -3.94 12.91 6.31
N GLU A 56 -3.85 12.91 7.65
CA GLU A 56 -4.96 13.30 8.54
C GLU A 56 -5.35 14.78 8.39
N GLY A 57 -4.38 15.67 8.16
CA GLY A 57 -4.57 17.10 7.90
C GLY A 57 -4.75 17.47 6.43
N ALA A 58 -4.84 16.49 5.52
CA ALA A 58 -4.95 16.76 4.09
C ALA A 58 -6.31 17.41 3.75
N ASN A 59 -6.33 18.24 2.70
CA ASN A 59 -7.57 18.86 2.26
C ASN A 59 -8.43 17.90 1.42
N TYR A 60 -9.32 17.15 2.09
CA TYR A 60 -10.26 16.22 1.46
C TYR A 60 -11.35 16.89 0.61
N THR A 61 -11.52 18.21 0.68
CA THR A 61 -12.53 18.91 -0.14
C THR A 61 -12.22 18.82 -1.63
N LEU A 62 -10.95 18.60 -2.01
CA LEU A 62 -10.58 18.36 -3.42
C LEU A 62 -11.36 17.18 -4.01
N ILE A 63 -11.57 16.11 -3.23
CA ILE A 63 -12.33 14.94 -3.65
C ILE A 63 -13.83 15.15 -3.39
N THR A 64 -14.21 15.52 -2.16
CA THR A 64 -15.62 15.51 -1.73
C THR A 64 -16.49 16.60 -2.39
N SER A 65 -15.88 17.68 -2.88
CA SER A 65 -16.62 18.71 -3.63
C SER A 65 -17.00 18.29 -5.04
N ARG A 66 -16.24 17.36 -5.66
CA ARG A 66 -16.36 16.98 -7.08
C ARG A 66 -16.90 15.56 -7.28
N CYS A 67 -16.42 14.60 -6.50
CA CYS A 67 -16.85 13.21 -6.57
C CYS A 67 -18.07 13.01 -5.66
N LYS A 68 -19.28 13.07 -6.22
CA LYS A 68 -20.53 13.00 -5.45
C LYS A 68 -21.40 11.82 -5.87
N GLY A 69 -21.99 11.17 -4.86
CA GLY A 69 -23.02 10.15 -5.04
C GLY A 69 -24.36 10.77 -5.44
N PRO A 70 -25.32 9.93 -5.90
CA PRO A 70 -25.22 8.47 -5.98
C PRO A 70 -24.50 7.95 -7.24
N LEU A 71 -24.36 8.78 -8.27
CA LEU A 71 -23.88 8.34 -9.59
C LEU A 71 -22.35 8.31 -9.73
N TYR A 72 -21.59 9.01 -8.87
CA TYR A 72 -20.12 9.04 -8.85
C TYR A 72 -19.49 9.09 -10.25
N GLN A 73 -19.64 10.23 -10.93
CA GLN A 73 -19.18 10.38 -12.31
C GLN A 73 -17.68 10.09 -12.45
N PRO A 74 -17.25 9.13 -13.29
CA PRO A 74 -15.85 8.69 -13.38
C PRO A 74 -14.87 9.83 -13.65
N ALA A 75 -15.15 10.67 -14.65
CA ALA A 75 -14.26 11.77 -15.01
C ALA A 75 -14.02 12.74 -13.85
N LEU A 76 -15.07 13.07 -13.09
CA LEU A 76 -14.97 13.97 -11.93
C LEU A 76 -14.26 13.30 -10.75
N CYS A 77 -14.58 12.03 -10.47
CA CYS A 77 -13.98 11.30 -9.36
C CYS A 77 -12.50 10.99 -9.57
N CYS A 78 -12.11 10.60 -10.78
CA CYS A 78 -10.72 10.23 -11.08
C CYS A 78 -9.83 11.45 -11.22
N SER A 79 -10.32 12.55 -11.81
CA SER A 79 -9.56 13.82 -11.82
C SER A 79 -9.38 14.38 -10.40
N ALA A 80 -10.42 14.35 -9.58
CA ALA A 80 -10.31 14.82 -8.20
C ALA A 80 -9.40 13.93 -7.34
N LEU A 81 -9.40 12.62 -7.56
CA LEU A 81 -8.46 11.70 -6.92
C LEU A 81 -7.01 12.00 -7.37
N ALA A 82 -6.78 12.23 -8.65
CA ALA A 82 -5.45 12.60 -9.16
C ALA A 82 -4.96 13.90 -8.51
N ASP A 83 -5.77 14.95 -8.53
CA ASP A 83 -5.44 16.25 -7.91
C ASP A 83 -5.07 16.11 -6.42
N PHE A 84 -5.76 15.24 -5.70
CA PHE A 84 -5.47 14.95 -4.29
C PHE A 84 -4.22 14.07 -4.09
N ALA A 85 -4.05 13.03 -4.90
CA ALA A 85 -3.05 11.98 -4.67
C ALA A 85 -1.67 12.32 -5.25
N CYS A 86 -1.60 13.11 -6.32
CA CYS A 86 -0.36 13.39 -7.03
C CYS A 86 0.75 14.06 -6.19
N PRO A 87 0.46 14.95 -5.23
CA PRO A 87 1.48 15.47 -4.30
C PRO A 87 2.13 14.39 -3.42
N TYR A 88 1.51 13.21 -3.31
CA TYR A 88 1.99 12.08 -2.51
C TYR A 88 2.47 10.91 -3.38
N GLY A 89 2.58 11.11 -4.69
CA GLY A 89 2.83 10.06 -5.69
C GLY A 89 4.02 9.17 -5.36
N ILE A 90 5.12 9.75 -4.88
CA ILE A 90 6.33 8.98 -4.50
C ILE A 90 6.10 8.02 -3.33
N TYR A 91 5.17 8.33 -2.42
CA TYR A 91 4.90 7.52 -1.22
C TYR A 91 3.81 6.49 -1.45
N ILE A 92 2.72 6.88 -2.11
CA ILE A 92 1.57 5.99 -2.33
C ILE A 92 1.88 4.89 -3.34
N ASN A 93 2.88 5.08 -4.20
CA ASN A 93 3.35 4.06 -5.13
C ASN A 93 4.38 3.09 -4.50
N ASP A 94 4.88 3.35 -3.28
CA ASP A 94 5.75 2.42 -2.56
C ASP A 94 4.95 1.29 -1.93
N GLN A 95 4.98 0.12 -2.57
CA GLN A 95 4.28 -1.08 -2.11
C GLN A 95 4.83 -1.67 -0.81
N SER A 96 6.00 -1.23 -0.33
CA SER A 96 6.60 -1.65 0.94
C SER A 96 6.03 -0.92 2.16
N THR A 97 5.26 0.15 1.96
CA THR A 97 4.62 0.96 3.00
C THR A 97 3.10 0.78 3.04
N ASN A 98 2.48 1.28 4.12
CA ASN A 98 1.03 1.36 4.28
C ASN A 98 0.44 2.69 3.75
N CYS A 99 1.21 3.52 3.02
CA CYS A 99 0.78 4.85 2.57
C CYS A 99 -0.53 4.82 1.76
N ALA A 100 -0.61 4.00 0.70
CA ALA A 100 -1.81 3.91 -0.11
C ALA A 100 -3.04 3.45 0.69
N ALA A 101 -2.86 2.43 1.55
CA ALA A 101 -3.94 1.90 2.37
C ALA A 101 -4.47 2.96 3.36
N THR A 102 -3.56 3.70 3.99
CA THR A 102 -3.90 4.79 4.92
C THR A 102 -4.63 5.93 4.19
N MET A 103 -4.10 6.37 3.05
CA MET A 103 -4.71 7.40 2.22
C MET A 103 -6.15 7.02 1.82
N PHE A 104 -6.35 5.83 1.23
CA PHE A 104 -7.68 5.40 0.79
C PHE A 104 -8.65 5.16 1.96
N SER A 105 -8.17 4.73 3.12
CA SER A 105 -9.00 4.57 4.32
C SER A 105 -9.58 5.92 4.78
N LEU A 106 -8.77 6.98 4.77
CA LEU A 106 -9.23 8.31 5.16
C LEU A 106 -10.10 8.96 4.07
N ILE A 107 -9.80 8.74 2.78
CA ILE A 107 -10.71 9.15 1.69
C ILE A 107 -12.08 8.49 1.86
N HIS A 108 -12.10 7.18 2.13
CA HIS A 108 -13.33 6.44 2.41
C HIS A 108 -14.08 7.02 3.61
N LEU A 109 -13.38 7.28 4.72
CA LEU A 109 -13.96 7.79 5.96
C LEU A 109 -14.56 9.20 5.78
N TYR A 110 -13.77 10.17 5.31
CA TYR A 110 -14.21 11.56 5.21
C TYR A 110 -15.20 11.81 4.07
N GLY A 111 -15.06 11.07 2.97
CA GLY A 111 -15.96 11.16 1.83
C GLY A 111 -17.20 10.28 1.90
N LYS A 112 -17.25 9.34 2.86
CA LYS A 112 -18.29 8.30 2.95
C LYS A 112 -18.47 7.52 1.64
N TYR A 113 -17.35 7.29 0.94
CA TYR A 113 -17.37 6.61 -0.36
C TYR A 113 -17.55 5.11 -0.20
N PRO A 114 -18.25 4.41 -1.10
CA PRO A 114 -18.29 2.95 -1.07
C PRO A 114 -16.89 2.35 -1.29
N SER A 115 -16.61 1.22 -0.64
CA SER A 115 -15.35 0.51 -0.79
C SER A 115 -15.12 0.12 -2.25
N GLY A 116 -13.89 0.36 -2.73
CA GLY A 116 -13.50 0.04 -4.10
C GLY A 116 -14.01 1.01 -5.16
N LEU A 117 -14.71 2.11 -4.82
CA LEU A 117 -15.19 3.10 -5.80
C LEU A 117 -14.06 3.51 -6.76
N PHE A 118 -12.97 4.03 -6.22
CA PHE A 118 -11.86 4.54 -7.02
C PHE A 118 -11.12 3.42 -7.76
N ALA A 119 -10.91 2.26 -7.14
CA ALA A 119 -10.24 1.13 -7.79
C ALA A 119 -11.03 0.57 -8.99
N ASN A 120 -12.37 0.59 -8.89
CA ASN A 120 -13.24 0.06 -9.93
C ASN A 120 -13.50 1.07 -11.05
N THR A 121 -13.55 2.36 -10.71
CA THR A 121 -13.92 3.44 -11.62
C THR A 121 -12.71 4.09 -12.28
N CYS A 122 -11.60 4.26 -11.55
CA CYS A 122 -10.43 5.00 -12.02
C CYS A 122 -9.36 4.04 -12.54
N LYS A 123 -9.52 3.71 -13.83
CA LYS A 123 -8.49 3.02 -14.61
C LYS A 123 -7.73 4.09 -15.38
N GLY A 124 -6.47 4.29 -15.03
CA GLY A 124 -5.56 5.10 -15.83
C GLY A 124 -5.06 4.35 -17.06
N ASP A 125 -3.88 4.71 -17.54
CA ASP A 125 -3.21 4.00 -18.62
C ASP A 125 -2.45 2.78 -18.07
N LYS A 126 -1.58 2.17 -18.88
CA LYS A 126 -0.70 1.06 -18.47
C LYS A 126 0.16 1.38 -17.24
N ASP A 127 0.49 2.66 -17.06
CA ASP A 127 1.31 3.17 -15.96
C ASP A 127 0.46 3.67 -14.78
N GLY A 128 -0.86 3.51 -14.83
CA GLY A 128 -1.79 3.99 -13.82
C GLY A 128 -2.30 5.41 -14.09
N ILE A 129 -2.76 6.10 -13.04
CA ILE A 129 -3.29 7.46 -13.12
C ILE A 129 -2.11 8.42 -13.29
N LYS A 130 -2.07 9.15 -14.40
CA LYS A 130 -1.02 10.14 -14.68
C LYS A 130 -1.12 11.35 -13.76
N CYS A 131 0.02 11.74 -13.22
CA CYS A 131 0.20 12.99 -12.48
C CYS A 131 0.93 14.01 -13.36
N PRO A 132 0.60 15.31 -13.25
CA PRO A 132 1.40 16.35 -13.89
C PRO A 132 2.83 16.34 -13.33
N GLU A 133 3.81 16.53 -14.21
CA GLU A 133 5.24 16.45 -13.88
C GLU A 133 5.69 17.56 -12.92
N ASP A 134 5.00 18.70 -12.94
CA ASP A 134 5.33 19.89 -12.14
C ASP A 134 4.72 19.88 -10.73
N VAL A 135 4.08 18.79 -10.28
CA VAL A 135 3.46 18.74 -8.95
C VAL A 135 4.52 18.55 -7.86
N PRO A 136 4.73 19.53 -6.96
CA PRO A 136 5.66 19.37 -5.85
C PRO A 136 5.23 18.21 -4.95
N GLN A 137 6.18 17.34 -4.60
CA GLN A 137 5.93 16.25 -3.67
C GLN A 137 6.00 16.76 -2.24
N VAL A 138 5.12 16.26 -1.37
CA VAL A 138 5.12 16.56 0.07
C VAL A 138 6.40 16.00 0.71
N GLN A 139 7.00 16.68 1.69
CA GLN A 139 8.17 16.11 2.40
C GLN A 139 7.73 15.28 3.62
N PRO A 140 8.57 14.36 4.11
CA PRO A 140 8.30 13.59 5.32
C PRO A 140 7.99 14.51 6.51
N GLY A 141 6.98 14.15 7.31
CA GLY A 141 6.55 14.94 8.46
C GLY A 141 5.81 16.25 8.14
N GLN A 142 5.55 16.56 6.87
CA GLN A 142 4.67 17.68 6.49
C GLN A 142 3.23 17.19 6.28
N GLU A 143 2.26 17.99 6.73
CA GLU A 143 0.87 17.91 6.25
C GLU A 143 0.83 18.45 4.82
N GLY A 144 0.27 17.69 3.87
CA GLY A 144 0.21 18.13 2.48
C GLY A 144 -0.72 19.34 2.34
N LYS A 145 -0.10 20.51 2.21
CA LYS A 145 -0.78 21.73 1.80
C LYS A 145 -0.88 21.71 0.28
N ASN A 146 -2.10 21.61 -0.24
CA ASN A 146 -2.34 21.75 -1.67
C ASN A 146 -2.08 23.21 -2.04
N SER A 147 -0.88 23.49 -2.53
CA SER A 147 -0.53 24.79 -3.10
C SER A 147 -1.35 24.98 -4.38
N ALA A 148 -2.37 25.85 -4.31
CA ALA A 148 -2.89 26.45 -5.53
C ALA A 148 -1.71 27.13 -6.24
N ALA A 149 -1.48 26.80 -7.52
CA ALA A 149 -0.42 27.38 -8.31
C ALA A 149 -0.53 28.92 -8.26
N VAL A 150 0.35 29.56 -7.50
CA VAL A 150 0.54 31.00 -7.57
C VAL A 150 1.38 31.23 -8.81
N THR A 151 0.73 31.67 -9.90
CA THR A 151 1.39 32.31 -11.04
C THR A 151 2.07 33.57 -10.54
N THR A 152 3.28 33.42 -10.00
CA THR A 152 4.13 34.56 -9.64
C THR A 152 4.94 34.90 -10.89
N ALA A 153 4.48 35.92 -11.60
CA ALA A 153 5.19 36.51 -12.72
C ALA A 153 6.62 36.89 -12.26
N THR A 154 7.60 36.35 -12.99
CA THR A 154 8.96 36.88 -13.23
C THR A 154 9.46 37.95 -12.27
N GLN A 155 10.47 37.62 -11.45
CA GLN A 155 11.48 38.60 -11.04
C GLN A 155 12.88 37.99 -11.20
N ALA A 156 13.52 38.38 -12.29
CA ALA A 156 14.96 38.31 -12.45
C ALA A 156 15.57 39.50 -11.69
N ALA A 157 16.43 39.22 -10.72
CA ALA A 157 17.39 40.20 -10.20
C ALA A 157 18.62 39.47 -9.67
N LEU A 158 19.77 40.08 -9.94
CA LEU A 158 21.09 39.47 -10.05
C LEU A 158 21.78 39.20 -8.71
N VAL A 159 22.66 38.22 -8.76
CA VAL A 159 23.70 37.86 -7.79
C VAL A 159 24.58 39.05 -7.35
N ALA A 160 24.90 39.11 -6.05
CA ALA A 160 26.20 39.61 -5.57
C ALA A 160 26.56 38.96 -4.24
N ALA A 161 27.75 38.34 -4.21
CA ALA A 161 28.37 37.69 -3.07
C ALA A 161 28.87 38.72 -2.03
N GLY A 162 28.83 38.36 -0.75
CA GLY A 162 29.47 39.13 0.33
C GLY A 162 29.69 38.24 1.54
N ALA A 163 30.95 37.95 1.84
CA ALA A 163 31.39 36.96 2.80
C ALA A 163 31.86 37.59 4.12
N VAL A 164 31.74 36.80 5.20
CA VAL A 164 32.50 36.78 6.47
C VAL A 164 32.58 38.05 7.34
N ALA A 165 32.08 37.95 8.57
CA ALA A 165 32.83 38.33 9.77
C ALA A 165 32.20 37.73 11.04
N LEU A 166 32.91 36.79 11.66
CA LEU A 166 32.71 36.37 13.05
C LEU A 166 32.96 37.54 14.01
N SER A 167 32.35 37.42 15.20
CA SER A 167 32.92 37.62 16.53
C SER A 167 32.24 38.65 17.46
N ILE A 168 32.14 38.21 18.73
CA ILE A 168 31.82 38.93 19.98
C ILE A 168 30.36 38.80 20.47
N PHE A 169 30.02 37.67 21.12
CA PHE A 169 28.85 37.56 22.02
C PHE A 169 29.07 36.56 23.18
N ILE A 170 30.26 36.55 23.81
CA ILE A 170 30.46 35.84 25.09
C ILE A 170 31.15 36.77 26.10
N VAL A 171 30.54 37.92 26.36
CA VAL A 171 30.78 38.72 27.59
C VAL A 171 29.47 39.38 28.01
N LEU A 172 28.43 38.58 28.33
CA LEU A 172 27.40 38.95 29.31
C LEU A 172 26.51 37.73 29.61
N SER A 173 26.96 36.88 30.52
CA SER A 173 26.16 36.01 31.41
C SER A 173 27.10 35.37 32.41
#